data_AF-A0A061HKP4-F1
#
_entry.id   AF-A0A061HKP4-F1
#
_cell.length_a   1.000
_cell.length_b   1.000
_cell.length_c   1.000
_cell.angle_alpha   90.00
_cell.angle_beta   90.00
_cell.angle_gamma   90.00
#
_symmetry.space_group_name_H-M   'P 1'
#
loop_
_entity.id
_entity.type
_entity.pdbx_description
1 polymer ?
#
loop_
_entity_poly.entity_id
_entity_poly.type
_entity_poly.pdbx_seq_one_letter_code
_entity_poly.pdbx_strand_id
1 'polypeptide(L)'
;MNNDDEALSLVFKKIERERALLNAANQMRQQTQNEQVKARLDTQMREGRRNIQYLEERMQELQMRKMGQDMENMNLSPVGTGPGRRASEGYDGRSGPSTPLAKSPRTHIDAGQGTSYGMQETGGSQGELMPSRHPFAPPGPSSSLPKRPNYTKLDLIKYDTPFLGPRIQLMLSQIEFKLNVEKQYLKGIEKMVQLYAIEGDRKSRADAAGRRIESTQKIQILKQALKRYEDLHIDMESSADAPDGMNKFTVLKLF
;
A
#
# COMPACT_ATOMS: atom_id res chain seq x y z
N MET A 1 -11.21 12.10 15.83
CA MET A 1 -11.82 12.86 14.72
C MET A 1 -11.47 12.11 13.45
N ASN A 2 -12.46 11.81 12.61
CA ASN A 2 -12.39 10.74 11.63
C ASN A 2 -11.48 11.13 10.46
N ASN A 3 -10.32 10.46 10.31
CA ASN A 3 -9.40 10.65 9.18
C ASN A 3 -10.11 10.50 7.83
N ASP A 4 -11.14 9.66 7.76
CA ASP A 4 -11.96 9.47 6.57
C ASP A 4 -12.80 10.71 6.20
N ASP A 5 -13.24 11.50 7.19
CA ASP A 5 -13.95 12.77 6.94
C ASP A 5 -13.02 13.84 6.38
N GLU A 6 -11.78 13.90 6.89
CA GLU A 6 -10.75 14.78 6.35
C GLU A 6 -10.36 14.37 4.92
N ALA A 7 -10.17 13.07 4.68
CA ALA A 7 -9.89 12.54 3.34
C ALA A 7 -11.03 12.86 2.36
N LEU A 8 -12.29 12.65 2.76
CA LEU A 8 -13.47 13.00 1.95
C LEU A 8 -13.51 14.50 1.60
N SER A 9 -13.26 15.36 2.58
CA SER A 9 -13.18 16.82 2.37
C SER A 9 -12.06 17.21 1.39
N LEU A 10 -10.89 16.57 1.51
CA LEU A 10 -9.75 16.81 0.62
C LEU A 10 -10.04 16.35 -0.81
N VAL A 11 -10.63 15.17 -0.99
CA VAL A 11 -11.02 14.66 -2.31
C VAL A 11 -12.06 15.59 -2.96
N PHE A 12 -13.04 16.05 -2.18
CA PHE A 12 -14.03 17.03 -2.65
C PHE A 12 -13.38 18.31 -3.16
N LYS A 13 -12.47 18.91 -2.37
CA LYS A 13 -11.72 20.11 -2.78
C LYS A 13 -10.88 19.87 -4.05
N LYS A 14 -10.32 18.67 -4.21
CA LYS A 14 -9.57 18.30 -5.44
C LYS A 14 -10.50 18.22 -6.65
N ILE A 15 -11.68 17.64 -6.52
CA ILE A 15 -12.70 17.59 -7.59
C ILE A 15 -13.15 19.00 -7.97
N GLU A 16 -13.47 19.85 -7.00
CA GLU A 16 -13.87 21.24 -7.27
C GLU A 16 -12.79 22.01 -8.02
N ARG A 17 -11.53 21.85 -7.63
CA ARG A 17 -10.39 22.45 -8.32
C ARG A 17 -10.31 21.99 -9.77
N GLU A 18 -10.40 20.68 -10.01
CA GLU A 18 -10.35 20.13 -11.37
C GLU A 18 -11.53 20.61 -12.24
N ARG A 19 -12.73 20.71 -11.66
CA ARG A 19 -13.90 21.28 -12.34
C ARG A 19 -13.69 22.74 -12.71
N ALA A 20 -13.12 23.54 -11.80
CA ALA A 20 -12.80 24.93 -12.08
C ALA A 20 -11.75 25.08 -13.19
N LEU A 21 -10.69 24.25 -13.17
CA LEU A 21 -9.66 24.23 -14.21
C LEU A 21 -10.22 23.82 -15.57
N LEU A 22 -11.12 22.83 -15.62
CA LEU A 22 -11.77 22.40 -16.86
C LEU A 22 -12.65 23.51 -17.43
N ASN A 23 -13.41 24.21 -16.59
CA ASN A 23 -14.22 25.35 -17.03
C ASN A 23 -13.34 26.48 -17.58
N ALA A 24 -12.29 26.86 -16.86
CA ALA A 24 -11.33 27.87 -17.32
C ALA A 24 -10.68 27.46 -18.66
N ALA A 25 -10.27 26.20 -18.81
CA ALA A 25 -9.69 25.69 -20.06
C ALA A 25 -10.70 25.76 -21.23
N ASN A 26 -11.97 25.44 -20.99
CA ASN A 26 -13.03 25.56 -21.98
C ASN A 26 -13.27 27.02 -22.40
N GLN A 27 -13.31 27.94 -21.44
CA GLN A 27 -13.44 29.37 -21.72
C GLN A 27 -12.25 29.90 -22.54
N MET A 28 -11.02 29.56 -22.15
CA MET A 28 -9.82 29.95 -22.88
C MET A 28 -9.78 29.36 -24.31
N ARG A 29 -10.26 28.13 -24.48
CA ARG A 29 -10.32 27.47 -25.80
C ARG A 29 -11.25 28.22 -26.75
N GLN A 30 -12.36 28.76 -26.25
CA GLN A 30 -13.31 29.54 -27.05
C GLN A 30 -12.75 30.91 -27.43
N GLN A 31 -11.88 31.48 -26.58
CA GLN A 31 -11.31 32.82 -26.79
C GLN A 31 -10.03 32.83 -27.63
N THR A 32 -9.33 31.69 -27.75
CA THR A 32 -8.07 31.63 -28.48
C THR A 32 -8.25 31.18 -29.93
N GLN A 33 -7.51 31.81 -30.85
CA GLN A 33 -7.44 31.40 -32.26
C GLN A 33 -6.16 30.60 -32.57
N ASN A 34 -5.23 30.50 -31.62
CA ASN A 34 -3.97 29.78 -31.80
C ASN A 34 -4.17 28.26 -31.68
N GLU A 35 -3.90 27.54 -32.77
CA GLU A 35 -4.09 26.10 -32.85
C GLU A 35 -3.21 25.31 -31.86
N GLN A 36 -1.98 25.77 -31.61
CA GLN A 36 -1.10 25.14 -30.62
C GLN A 36 -1.65 25.29 -29.19
N VAL A 37 -2.26 26.44 -28.90
CA VAL A 37 -2.90 26.68 -27.60
C VAL A 37 -4.16 25.84 -27.47
N LYS A 38 -4.98 25.73 -28.52
CA LYS A 38 -6.15 24.84 -28.55
C LYS A 38 -5.77 23.39 -28.29
N ALA A 39 -4.76 22.85 -28.99
CA ALA A 39 -4.32 21.47 -28.79
C ALA A 39 -3.86 21.18 -27.35
N ARG A 40 -3.17 22.15 -26.72
CA ARG A 40 -2.78 22.06 -25.30
C ARG A 40 -4.00 22.07 -24.38
N LEU A 41 -4.95 22.98 -24.60
CA LEU A 41 -6.19 23.06 -23.83
C LEU A 41 -7.05 21.81 -23.99
N ASP A 42 -7.14 21.24 -25.20
CA ASP A 42 -7.87 20.00 -25.47
C ASP A 42 -7.25 18.79 -24.77
N THR A 43 -5.92 18.78 -24.63
CA THR A 43 -5.22 17.78 -23.83
C THR A 43 -5.53 17.96 -22.35
N GLN A 44 -5.45 19.19 -21.84
CA GLN A 44 -5.76 19.52 -20.46
C GLN A 44 -7.21 19.18 -20.09
N MET A 45 -8.18 19.45 -20.96
CA MET A 45 -9.58 19.07 -20.73
C MET A 45 -9.77 17.56 -20.69
N ARG A 46 -9.11 16.80 -21.57
CA ARG A 46 -9.17 15.32 -21.56
C ARG A 46 -8.54 14.76 -20.29
N GLU A 47 -7.40 15.29 -19.86
CA GLU A 47 -6.76 14.93 -18.59
C GLU A 47 -7.66 15.27 -17.40
N GLY A 48 -8.16 16.50 -17.31
CA GLY A 48 -9.02 16.95 -16.20
C GLY A 48 -10.29 16.11 -16.05
N ARG A 49 -10.93 15.70 -17.16
CA ARG A 49 -12.08 14.78 -17.12
C ARG A 49 -11.74 13.43 -16.49
N ARG A 50 -10.59 12.85 -16.84
CA ARG A 50 -10.12 11.58 -16.25
C ARG A 50 -9.74 11.73 -14.79
N ASN A 51 -9.12 12.85 -14.43
CA ASN A 51 -8.79 13.16 -13.03
C ASN A 51 -10.05 13.23 -12.17
N ILE A 52 -11.08 13.95 -12.66
CA ILE A 52 -12.38 14.02 -11.98
C ILE A 52 -12.97 12.63 -11.79
N GLN A 53 -13.03 11.81 -12.84
CA GLN A 53 -13.54 10.45 -12.76
C GLN A 53 -12.82 9.62 -11.68
N TYR A 54 -11.48 9.64 -11.69
CA TYR A 54 -10.69 8.92 -10.69
C TYR A 54 -10.98 9.40 -9.25
N LEU A 55 -11.05 10.72 -9.04
CA LEU A 55 -11.32 11.30 -7.73
C LEU A 55 -12.76 10.98 -7.26
N GLU A 56 -13.73 10.96 -8.18
CA GLU A 56 -15.12 10.60 -7.91
C GLU A 56 -15.26 9.13 -7.50
N GLU A 57 -14.64 8.21 -8.25
CA GLU A 57 -14.57 6.79 -7.90
C GLU A 57 -13.99 6.61 -6.49
N ARG A 58 -12.90 7.35 -6.18
CA ARG A 58 -12.27 7.27 -4.85
C ARG A 58 -13.07 7.91 -3.73
N MET A 59 -13.85 8.96 -4.02
CA MET A 59 -14.81 9.52 -3.07
C MET A 59 -15.90 8.52 -2.73
N GLN A 60 -16.47 7.83 -3.73
CA GLN A 60 -17.51 6.82 -3.52
C GLN A 60 -17.00 5.67 -2.65
N GLU A 61 -15.77 5.19 -2.90
CA GLU A 61 -15.15 4.16 -2.07
C GLU A 61 -14.96 4.61 -0.61
N LEU A 62 -14.52 5.85 -0.38
CA LEU A 62 -14.39 6.41 0.97
C LEU A 62 -15.76 6.54 1.67
N GLN A 63 -16.81 6.95 0.95
CA GLN A 63 -18.17 7.04 1.49
C GLN A 63 -18.71 5.66 1.86
N MET A 64 -18.50 4.63 1.03
CA MET A 64 -18.91 3.26 1.33
C MET A 64 -18.17 2.70 2.54
N ARG A 65 -16.86 2.97 2.66
CA ARG A 65 -16.07 2.56 3.84
C ARG A 65 -16.60 3.20 5.12
N LYS A 66 -16.88 4.51 5.08
CA LYS A 66 -17.45 5.24 6.21
C LYS A 66 -18.81 4.65 6.63
N MET A 67 -19.71 4.42 5.66
CA MET A 67 -21.03 3.84 5.93
C MET A 67 -20.94 2.41 6.51
N GLY A 68 -19.98 1.61 6.05
CA GLY A 68 -19.71 0.28 6.62
C GLY A 68 -19.23 0.35 8.07
N GLN A 69 -18.33 1.29 8.38
CA GLN A 69 -17.84 1.50 9.74
C GLN A 69 -18.94 2.05 10.67
N ASP A 70 -19.79 2.94 10.19
CA ASP A 70 -20.94 3.46 10.95
C ASP A 70 -21.96 2.35 11.26
N MET A 71 -22.22 1.42 10.32
CA MET A 71 -23.06 0.25 10.56
C MET A 71 -22.44 -0.75 11.54
N GLU A 72 -21.13 -0.99 11.48
CA GLU A 72 -20.41 -1.85 12.42
C GLU A 72 -20.43 -1.26 13.84
N ASN A 73 -20.27 0.06 13.97
CA ASN A 73 -20.31 0.75 15.25
C ASN A 73 -21.73 0.78 15.87
N MET A 74 -22.79 0.77 15.04
CA MET A 74 -24.18 0.61 15.49
C MET A 74 -24.52 -0.84 15.89
N ASN A 75 -23.85 -1.84 15.33
CA ASN A 75 -24.03 -3.26 15.67
C ASN A 75 -23.23 -3.71 16.92
N LEU A 76 -22.28 -2.88 17.38
CA LEU A 76 -21.47 -3.10 18.59
C LEU A 76 -22.03 -2.42 19.85
N SER A 77 -23.22 -1.81 19.79
CA SER A 77 -23.90 -1.37 21.00
C SER A 77 -24.29 -2.62 21.82
N PRO A 78 -23.70 -2.86 23.00
CA PRO A 78 -24.10 -3.99 23.81
C PRO A 78 -25.50 -3.68 24.32
N VAL A 79 -26.48 -4.46 23.86
CA VAL A 79 -27.76 -4.58 24.56
C VAL A 79 -27.46 -5.28 25.89
N GLY A 80 -26.92 -4.51 26.84
CA GLY A 80 -26.93 -4.85 28.25
C GLY A 80 -28.24 -4.34 28.83
N THR A 81 -29.18 -5.23 29.12
CA THR A 81 -29.71 -5.50 30.47
C THR A 81 -30.90 -6.46 30.35
N GLY A 82 -30.66 -7.75 30.63
CA GLY A 82 -31.70 -8.75 30.83
C GLY A 82 -31.21 -9.82 31.81
N PRO A 83 -31.78 -9.95 33.03
CA PRO A 83 -31.28 -10.87 34.04
C PRO A 83 -32.00 -12.24 34.00
N GLY A 84 -31.25 -13.29 34.32
CA GLY A 84 -31.76 -14.63 34.65
C GLY A 84 -31.84 -15.57 33.44
N ARG A 85 -31.41 -16.83 33.49
CA ARG A 85 -31.48 -17.78 34.61
C ARG A 85 -30.35 -18.82 34.51
N ARG A 86 -29.77 -19.14 35.66
CA ARG A 86 -29.11 -20.43 35.97
C ARG A 86 -30.14 -21.31 36.68
N ALA A 87 -30.11 -22.64 36.45
CA ALA A 87 -30.12 -23.71 37.49
C ALA A 87 -30.80 -25.03 37.05
N SER A 88 -30.29 -26.11 37.67
CA SER A 88 -30.83 -27.48 37.86
C SER A 88 -30.47 -28.50 36.77
N GLU A 89 -29.62 -29.52 36.95
CA GLU A 89 -29.36 -30.46 38.07
C GLU A 89 -30.45 -31.53 38.26
N GLY A 90 -30.08 -32.80 37.96
CA GLY A 90 -30.65 -34.06 38.49
C GLY A 90 -31.79 -34.73 37.71
N TYR A 91 -31.56 -35.93 37.11
CA TYR A 91 -31.89 -37.24 37.71
C TYR A 91 -31.65 -38.42 36.72
N ASP A 92 -31.12 -39.51 37.25
CA ASP A 92 -30.74 -40.79 36.63
C ASP A 92 -31.90 -41.81 36.66
N GLY A 93 -31.90 -42.84 35.80
CA GLY A 93 -32.92 -43.88 35.84
C GLY A 93 -32.94 -44.97 34.75
N ARG A 94 -31.82 -45.66 34.51
CA ARG A 94 -31.68 -47.14 34.39
C ARG A 94 -32.46 -47.94 33.29
N SER A 95 -31.72 -48.69 32.45
CA SER A 95 -31.78 -50.17 32.24
C SER A 95 -30.98 -50.64 31.00
N GLY A 96 -29.91 -51.44 31.20
CA GLY A 96 -29.27 -52.30 30.15
C GLY A 96 -29.92 -53.70 30.11
N PRO A 97 -29.40 -54.75 29.41
CA PRO A 97 -27.98 -55.03 29.10
C PRO A 97 -27.60 -55.74 27.75
N SER A 98 -26.28 -55.78 27.46
CA SER A 98 -25.40 -56.78 26.77
C SER A 98 -25.62 -57.39 25.33
N THR A 99 -24.57 -57.18 24.48
CA THR A 99 -23.87 -57.92 23.36
C THR A 99 -24.27 -59.37 22.89
N PRO A 100 -23.68 -60.03 21.84
CA PRO A 100 -22.78 -59.66 20.69
C PRO A 100 -23.06 -60.34 19.27
N LEU A 101 -22.24 -59.97 18.24
CA LEU A 101 -21.74 -60.74 17.05
C LEU A 101 -22.61 -61.15 15.81
N ALA A 102 -22.19 -60.70 14.60
CA ALA A 102 -21.96 -61.49 13.34
C ALA A 102 -21.56 -60.59 12.13
N LYS A 103 -20.31 -60.62 11.61
CA LYS A 103 -19.74 -61.31 10.41
C LYS A 103 -20.00 -60.67 9.00
N SER A 104 -18.98 -59.92 8.50
CA SER A 104 -18.24 -59.89 7.20
C SER A 104 -18.80 -60.50 5.88
N PRO A 105 -18.29 -60.18 4.64
CA PRO A 105 -16.84 -59.93 4.32
C PRO A 105 -16.40 -59.04 3.10
N ARG A 106 -15.06 -58.79 3.07
CA ARG A 106 -14.10 -58.72 1.91
C ARG A 106 -14.00 -57.43 1.05
N THR A 107 -12.85 -56.95 0.51
CA THR A 107 -11.38 -57.18 0.60
C THR A 107 -10.68 -56.12 -0.28
N HIS A 108 -9.49 -55.60 0.08
CA HIS A 108 -8.22 -55.70 -0.69
C HIS A 108 -7.07 -55.00 0.08
N ILE A 109 -5.90 -55.66 0.14
CA ILE A 109 -4.65 -55.28 0.81
C ILE A 109 -3.54 -55.37 -0.24
N ASP A 110 -2.53 -54.49 -0.16
CA ASP A 110 -1.13 -54.74 -0.57
C ASP A 110 -0.27 -53.74 0.25
N ALA A 111 0.59 -54.05 1.23
CA ALA A 111 1.67 -55.03 1.51
C ALA A 111 3.07 -54.39 1.38
N GLY A 112 3.93 -54.70 2.36
CA GLY A 112 5.33 -54.25 2.52
C GLY A 112 5.65 -53.85 3.98
N GLN A 113 5.75 -54.76 4.97
CA GLN A 113 6.87 -55.68 5.31
C GLN A 113 8.17 -54.92 5.71
N GLY A 114 8.83 -55.08 6.88
CA GLY A 114 8.63 -55.93 8.06
C GLY A 114 9.62 -55.59 9.22
N THR A 115 9.21 -55.92 10.45
CA THR A 115 9.88 -56.64 11.58
C THR A 115 11.38 -56.38 11.89
N SER A 116 11.71 -55.76 13.05
CA SER A 116 12.24 -56.34 14.34
C SER A 116 13.72 -56.80 14.28
N TYR A 117 14.64 -56.66 15.27
CA TYR A 117 14.67 -57.07 16.69
C TYR A 117 15.86 -56.42 17.46
N GLY A 118 15.78 -56.39 18.81
CA GLY A 118 16.91 -56.59 19.76
C GLY A 118 17.53 -55.32 20.39
N MET A 119 17.19 -54.90 21.62
CA MET A 119 17.73 -55.29 22.95
C MET A 119 19.27 -55.16 23.11
N GLN A 120 19.75 -54.26 23.97
CA GLN A 120 20.34 -54.56 25.28
C GLN A 120 20.95 -53.31 25.97
N GLU A 121 20.90 -53.36 27.30
CA GLU A 121 21.26 -52.37 28.33
C GLU A 121 22.71 -51.86 28.29
N THR A 122 22.95 -50.72 28.97
CA THR A 122 23.95 -50.49 30.04
C THR A 122 24.48 -49.06 29.99
N GLY A 123 24.59 -48.38 31.15
CA GLY A 123 25.51 -47.26 31.33
C GLY A 123 24.90 -46.03 31.97
N GLY A 124 25.17 -45.85 33.27
CA GLY A 124 24.82 -44.64 34.01
C GLY A 124 25.84 -43.52 33.86
N SER A 125 25.39 -42.36 34.38
CA SER A 125 26.14 -41.23 34.91
C SER A 125 27.00 -40.34 33.99
N GLN A 126 26.64 -39.05 34.08
CA GLN A 126 27.50 -37.85 34.17
C GLN A 126 27.59 -36.95 32.91
N GLY A 127 27.36 -35.64 33.14
CA GLY A 127 27.53 -34.54 32.16
C GLY A 127 26.21 -33.86 31.79
N GLU A 128 25.73 -32.88 32.55
CA GLU A 128 25.94 -31.44 32.27
C GLU A 128 25.11 -30.88 31.09
N LEU A 129 24.14 -30.02 31.45
CA LEU A 129 23.77 -28.77 30.76
C LEU A 129 23.31 -28.87 29.29
N MET A 130 21.99 -28.92 29.09
CA MET A 130 21.39 -28.55 27.78
C MET A 130 20.57 -27.26 27.91
N PRO A 131 21.12 -26.09 27.52
CA PRO A 131 20.33 -24.90 27.21
C PRO A 131 20.19 -24.77 25.70
N SER A 132 18.99 -24.96 25.13
CA SER A 132 18.60 -24.37 23.83
C SER A 132 17.11 -24.54 23.58
N ARG A 133 16.33 -23.58 24.09
CA ARG A 133 14.94 -23.37 23.67
C ARG A 133 14.97 -22.52 22.39
N HIS A 134 14.92 -23.17 21.22
CA HIS A 134 14.85 -22.48 19.93
C HIS A 134 13.52 -21.68 19.79
N PRO A 135 13.49 -20.52 19.11
CA PRO A 135 12.34 -19.61 19.10
C PRO A 135 11.26 -19.94 18.05
N PHE A 136 11.37 -21.07 17.33
CA PHE A 136 10.45 -21.42 16.26
C PHE A 136 9.63 -22.66 16.62
N ALA A 137 8.54 -22.44 17.35
CA ALA A 137 7.40 -23.33 17.29
C ALA A 137 6.64 -23.04 15.98
N PRO A 138 6.27 -24.05 15.16
CA PRO A 138 5.44 -23.82 13.99
C PRO A 138 4.05 -23.32 14.41
N PRO A 139 3.47 -22.31 13.74
CA PRO A 139 2.19 -21.75 14.13
C PRO A 139 1.07 -22.77 13.91
N GLY A 140 0.18 -22.90 14.90
CA GLY A 140 -1.01 -23.74 14.83
C GLY A 140 -1.99 -23.30 13.74
N PRO A 141 -2.86 -24.21 13.27
CA PRO A 141 -3.72 -23.98 12.10
C PRO A 141 -4.96 -23.14 12.46
N SER A 142 -4.79 -21.84 12.74
CA SER A 142 -5.95 -20.94 12.93
C SER A 142 -5.67 -19.43 12.82
N SER A 143 -4.54 -18.98 12.30
CA SER A 143 -4.29 -17.53 12.06
C SER A 143 -4.12 -17.21 10.58
N SER A 144 -5.23 -17.22 9.84
CA SER A 144 -5.26 -16.62 8.50
C SER A 144 -5.28 -15.10 8.62
N LEU A 145 -4.14 -14.50 8.93
CA LEU A 145 -3.93 -13.07 8.70
C LEU A 145 -4.19 -12.79 7.21
N PRO A 146 -5.01 -11.78 6.85
CA PRO A 146 -5.28 -11.47 5.46
C PRO A 146 -3.95 -11.09 4.78
N LYS A 147 -3.51 -11.92 3.82
CA LYS A 147 -2.33 -11.64 3.00
C LYS A 147 -2.54 -10.31 2.29
N ARG A 148 -1.72 -9.31 2.64
CA ARG A 148 -1.69 -8.03 1.91
C ARG A 148 -1.37 -8.32 0.43
N PRO A 149 -2.08 -7.68 -0.51
CA PRO A 149 -1.83 -7.89 -1.93
C PRO A 149 -0.44 -7.36 -2.29
N ASN A 150 0.45 -8.25 -2.73
CA ASN A 150 1.76 -7.89 -3.26
C ASN A 150 1.63 -7.58 -4.76
N TYR A 151 1.87 -6.33 -5.15
CA TYR A 151 1.83 -5.91 -6.55
C TYR A 151 3.21 -6.00 -7.20
N THR A 152 3.26 -6.49 -8.44
CA THR A 152 4.51 -6.49 -9.21
C THR A 152 4.74 -5.13 -9.86
N LYS A 153 6.00 -4.82 -10.21
CA LYS A 153 6.33 -3.58 -10.95
C LYS A 153 5.54 -3.46 -12.25
N LEU A 154 5.19 -4.57 -12.89
CA LEU A 154 4.36 -4.59 -14.11
C LEU A 154 2.90 -4.23 -13.83
N ASP A 155 2.35 -4.66 -12.70
CA ASP A 155 0.98 -4.33 -12.30
C ASP A 155 0.83 -2.83 -12.02
N LEU A 156 1.88 -2.20 -11.48
CA LEU A 156 1.96 -0.76 -11.28
C LEU A 156 2.26 0.02 -12.57
N ILE A 157 2.50 -0.63 -13.72
CA ILE A 157 2.76 0.04 -15.01
C ILE A 157 1.50 0.06 -15.91
N LYS A 158 0.60 -0.92 -15.78
CA LYS A 158 -0.62 -1.03 -16.59
C LYS A 158 -1.58 0.15 -16.35
N TYR A 159 -2.12 0.73 -17.42
CA TYR A 159 -2.86 2.00 -17.39
C TYR A 159 -4.21 1.90 -16.65
N ASP A 160 -4.87 0.75 -16.72
CA ASP A 160 -6.22 0.52 -16.16
C ASP A 160 -6.23 -0.35 -14.90
N THR A 161 -5.23 -0.24 -14.02
CA THR A 161 -5.19 -1.07 -12.81
C THR A 161 -5.99 -0.48 -11.64
N PRO A 162 -6.73 -1.32 -10.88
CA PRO A 162 -7.44 -0.91 -9.66
C PRO A 162 -6.50 -0.46 -8.53
N PHE A 163 -5.18 -0.50 -8.76
CA PHE A 163 -4.12 -0.12 -7.82
C PHE A 163 -3.46 1.21 -8.20
N LEU A 164 -4.23 2.11 -8.82
CA LEU A 164 -3.75 3.44 -9.19
C LEU A 164 -3.26 4.23 -7.97
N GLY A 165 -3.86 4.04 -6.78
CA GLY A 165 -3.38 4.64 -5.52
C GLY A 165 -1.93 4.27 -5.15
N PRO A 166 -1.62 2.97 -4.92
CA PRO A 166 -0.25 2.51 -4.68
C PRO A 166 0.74 2.91 -5.78
N ARG A 167 0.29 2.93 -7.05
CA ARG A 167 1.09 3.41 -8.17
C ARG A 167 1.42 4.89 -8.03
N ILE A 168 0.45 5.75 -7.71
CA ILE A 168 0.65 7.19 -7.52
C ILE A 168 1.69 7.43 -6.41
N GLN A 169 1.58 6.73 -5.28
CA GLN A 169 2.51 6.84 -4.17
C GLN A 169 3.94 6.41 -4.56
N LEU A 170 4.08 5.29 -5.29
CA LEU A 170 5.38 4.88 -5.84
C LEU A 170 5.94 5.94 -6.80
N MET A 171 5.12 6.49 -7.69
CA MET A 171 5.56 7.52 -8.63
C MET A 171 5.98 8.81 -7.91
N LEU A 172 5.25 9.24 -6.89
CA LEU A 172 5.62 10.39 -6.05
C LEU A 172 7.04 10.21 -5.48
N SER A 173 7.28 9.11 -4.79
CA SER A 173 8.60 8.83 -4.20
C SER A 173 9.73 8.79 -5.24
N GLN A 174 9.49 8.20 -6.42
CA GLN A 174 10.46 8.16 -7.50
C GLN A 174 10.76 9.55 -8.07
N ILE A 175 9.74 10.38 -8.26
CA ILE A 175 9.91 11.72 -8.82
C ILE A 175 10.60 12.63 -7.80
N GLU A 176 10.22 12.57 -6.52
CA GLU A 176 10.88 13.31 -5.43
C GLU A 176 12.37 12.97 -5.35
N PHE A 177 12.70 11.68 -5.36
CA PHE A 177 14.10 11.24 -5.35
C PHE A 177 14.86 11.79 -6.56
N LYS A 178 14.32 11.63 -7.78
CA LYS A 178 14.93 12.17 -9.00
C LYS A 178 15.10 13.69 -8.94
N LEU A 179 14.09 14.41 -8.45
CA LEU A 179 14.12 15.86 -8.30
C LEU A 179 15.21 16.29 -7.31
N ASN A 180 15.38 15.57 -6.19
CA ASN A 180 16.42 15.88 -5.22
C ASN A 180 17.83 15.65 -5.80
N VAL A 181 18.04 14.50 -6.44
CA VAL A 181 19.31 14.18 -7.11
C VAL A 181 19.64 15.23 -8.19
N GLU A 182 18.66 15.61 -9.02
CA GLU A 182 18.87 16.60 -10.07
C GLU A 182 19.16 18.01 -9.49
N LYS A 183 18.54 18.39 -8.36
CA LYS A 183 18.87 19.65 -7.66
C LYS A 183 20.32 19.63 -7.14
N GLN A 184 20.77 18.52 -6.57
CA GLN A 184 22.17 18.39 -6.13
C GLN A 184 23.13 18.42 -7.32
N TYR A 185 22.76 17.78 -8.43
CA TYR A 185 23.52 17.81 -9.68
C TYR A 185 23.67 19.24 -10.23
N LEU A 186 22.58 20.02 -10.26
CA LEU A 186 22.60 21.43 -10.66
C LEU A 186 23.55 22.25 -9.78
N LYS A 187 23.48 22.10 -8.45
CA LYS A 187 24.41 22.77 -7.52
C LYS A 187 25.87 22.44 -7.81
N GLY A 188 26.15 21.19 -8.21
CA GLY A 188 27.49 20.76 -8.65
C GLY A 188 27.94 21.48 -9.92
N ILE A 189 27.07 21.54 -10.93
CA ILE A 189 27.34 22.26 -12.20
C ILE A 189 27.59 23.75 -11.94
N GLU A 190 26.82 24.39 -11.06
CA GLU A 190 27.00 25.80 -10.73
C GLU A 190 28.39 26.09 -10.17
N LYS A 191 28.90 25.22 -9.29
CA LYS A 191 30.28 25.30 -8.79
C LYS A 191 31.31 25.09 -9.91
N MET A 192 31.09 24.15 -10.82
CA MET A 192 31.98 23.94 -11.97
C MET A 192 32.05 25.16 -12.88
N VAL A 193 30.90 25.80 -13.17
CA VAL A 193 30.86 27.04 -13.95
C VAL A 193 31.67 28.15 -13.26
N GLN A 194 31.59 28.27 -11.93
CA GLN A 194 32.37 29.24 -11.17
C GLN A 194 33.87 28.96 -11.19
N LEU A 195 34.28 27.69 -11.03
CA LEU A 195 35.69 27.29 -11.11
C LEU A 195 36.29 27.62 -12.49
N TYR A 196 35.61 27.27 -13.58
CA TYR A 196 36.04 27.62 -14.93
C TYR A 196 35.99 29.13 -15.24
N ALA A 197 35.22 29.90 -14.46
CA ALA A 197 35.27 31.35 -14.53
C ALA A 197 36.57 31.90 -13.93
N ILE A 198 36.99 31.37 -12.78
CA ILE A 198 38.22 31.75 -12.08
C ILE A 198 39.46 31.31 -12.88
N GLU A 199 39.45 30.10 -13.45
CA GLU A 199 40.56 29.56 -14.26
C GLU A 199 40.69 30.22 -15.64
N GLY A 200 39.69 30.97 -16.09
CA GLY A 200 39.70 31.62 -17.41
C GLY A 200 39.40 30.69 -18.60
N ASP A 201 39.13 29.40 -18.38
CA ASP A 201 38.77 28.47 -19.45
C ASP A 201 37.37 28.76 -20.00
N ARG A 202 37.33 29.37 -21.20
CA ARG A 202 36.09 29.76 -21.87
C ARG A 202 35.32 28.56 -22.42
N LYS A 203 36.00 27.48 -22.83
CA LYS A 203 35.34 26.32 -23.45
C LYS A 203 34.64 25.49 -22.38
N SER A 204 35.35 25.11 -21.32
CA SER A 204 34.78 24.31 -20.23
C SER A 204 33.64 25.04 -19.51
N ARG A 205 33.73 26.37 -19.41
CA ARG A 205 32.65 27.21 -18.88
C ARG A 205 31.40 27.17 -19.74
N ALA A 206 31.54 27.23 -21.07
CA ALA A 206 30.41 27.16 -21.99
C ALA A 206 29.73 25.77 -21.91
N ASP A 207 30.52 24.70 -21.88
CA ASP A 207 30.00 23.33 -21.76
C ASP A 207 29.25 23.12 -20.43
N ALA A 208 29.82 23.59 -19.31
CA ALA A 208 29.15 23.54 -18.01
C ALA A 208 27.87 24.39 -17.97
N ALA A 209 27.88 25.57 -18.62
CA ALA A 209 26.68 26.40 -18.74
C ALA A 209 25.58 25.72 -19.57
N GLY A 210 25.93 24.96 -20.62
CA GLY A 210 24.98 24.14 -21.37
C GLY A 210 24.30 23.09 -20.49
N ARG A 211 25.09 22.33 -19.71
CA ARG A 211 24.56 21.35 -18.74
C ARG A 211 23.67 22.01 -17.68
N ARG A 212 23.96 23.24 -17.27
CA ARG A 212 23.13 24.01 -16.33
C ARG A 212 21.71 24.22 -16.88
N ILE A 213 21.61 24.58 -18.16
CA ILE A 213 20.31 24.82 -18.82
C ILE A 213 19.52 23.52 -18.90
N GLU A 214 20.15 22.43 -19.35
CA GLU A 214 19.50 21.11 -19.44
C GLU A 214 19.01 20.61 -18.07
N SER A 215 19.85 20.72 -17.04
CA SER A 215 19.47 20.33 -15.67
C SER A 215 18.32 21.18 -15.13
N THR A 216 18.30 22.48 -15.44
CA THR A 216 17.18 23.37 -15.09
C THR A 216 15.88 22.93 -15.74
N GLN A 217 15.90 22.55 -17.03
CA GLN A 217 14.73 22.04 -17.73
C GLN A 217 14.23 20.72 -17.13
N LYS A 218 15.14 19.79 -16.80
CA LYS A 218 14.78 18.53 -16.11
C LYS A 218 14.09 18.80 -14.77
N ILE A 219 14.62 19.72 -13.97
CA ILE A 219 14.01 20.12 -12.69
C ILE A 219 12.59 20.66 -12.90
N GLN A 220 12.36 21.48 -13.93
CA GLN A 220 11.03 22.02 -14.22
C GLN A 220 10.02 20.91 -14.56
N ILE A 221 10.40 19.97 -15.42
CA ILE A 221 9.53 18.84 -15.79
C ILE A 221 9.27 17.93 -14.59
N LEU A 222 10.31 17.64 -13.78
CA LEU A 222 10.16 16.83 -12.57
C LEU A 222 9.24 17.50 -11.55
N LYS A 223 9.35 18.82 -11.35
CA LYS A 223 8.41 19.59 -10.50
C LYS A 223 6.98 19.52 -11.02
N GLN A 224 6.80 19.65 -12.34
CA GLN A 224 5.48 19.58 -12.95
C GLN A 224 4.87 18.17 -12.79
N ALA A 225 5.67 17.13 -12.99
CA ALA A 225 5.24 15.75 -12.81
C ALA A 225 4.88 15.48 -11.34
N LEU A 226 5.72 15.90 -10.40
CA LEU A 226 5.48 15.78 -8.96
C LEU A 226 4.13 16.39 -8.58
N LYS A 227 3.88 17.63 -8.99
CA LYS A 227 2.60 18.31 -8.75
C LYS A 227 1.41 17.53 -9.32
N ARG A 228 1.52 17.01 -10.56
CA ARG A 228 0.46 16.21 -11.19
C ARG A 228 0.12 14.95 -10.38
N TYR A 229 1.13 14.25 -9.84
CA TYR A 229 0.90 13.08 -9.00
C TYR A 229 0.41 13.44 -7.59
N GLU A 230 0.83 14.57 -7.01
CA GLU A 230 0.33 15.08 -5.72
C GLU A 230 -1.15 15.47 -5.81
N ASP A 231 -1.54 16.11 -6.90
CA ASP A 231 -2.93 16.52 -7.14
C ASP A 231 -3.86 15.29 -7.21
N LEU A 232 -3.37 14.15 -7.74
CA LEU A 232 -4.09 12.88 -7.78
C LEU A 232 -3.98 12.06 -6.48
N HIS A 233 -2.99 12.31 -5.63
CA HIS A 233 -2.76 11.47 -4.45
C HIS A 233 -3.85 11.67 -3.38
N ILE A 234 -4.28 10.57 -2.77
CA ILE A 234 -5.22 10.53 -1.66
C ILE A 234 -4.59 9.62 -0.60
N ASP A 235 -4.29 10.18 0.57
CA ASP A 235 -3.71 9.46 1.71
C ASP A 235 -4.76 8.55 2.33
N MET A 236 -4.91 7.33 1.80
CA MET A 236 -5.88 6.33 2.29
C MET A 236 -5.30 5.34 3.30
N GLU A 237 -4.03 5.49 3.68
CA GLU A 237 -3.26 4.52 4.48
C GLU A 237 -3.30 4.81 6.00
N SER A 238 -4.24 5.63 6.48
CA SER A 238 -4.40 5.86 7.92
C SER A 238 -5.33 4.86 8.64
N SER A 239 -5.82 3.83 7.94
CA SER A 239 -6.67 2.80 8.56
C SER A 239 -5.96 1.45 8.66
N ALA A 240 -5.62 1.09 9.90
CA ALA A 240 -5.28 -0.24 10.43
C ALA A 240 -3.85 -0.77 10.20
N ASP A 241 -3.05 -0.62 11.26
CA ASP A 241 -1.96 -1.51 11.65
C ASP A 241 -0.63 -1.41 10.86
N ALA A 242 0.01 -0.25 10.97
CA ALA A 242 1.45 -0.12 10.73
C ALA A 242 2.20 -0.30 12.07
N PRO A 243 2.89 -1.43 12.32
CA PRO A 243 3.96 -1.41 13.31
C PRO A 243 4.98 -0.38 12.86
N ASP A 244 5.36 0.49 13.79
CA ASP A 244 6.32 1.58 13.65
C ASP A 244 7.49 1.21 12.73
N GLY A 245 7.38 1.65 11.48
CA GLY A 245 8.12 1.12 10.36
C GLY A 245 8.39 2.21 9.35
N MET A 246 9.03 3.29 9.82
CA MET A 246 9.64 4.34 9.02
C MET A 246 8.74 4.91 7.91
N ASN A 247 8.03 5.98 8.26
CA ASN A 247 7.58 6.97 7.28
C ASN A 247 8.78 7.44 6.43
N LYS A 248 8.99 6.82 5.28
CA LYS A 248 9.98 7.25 4.28
C LYS A 248 9.70 8.69 3.81
N PHE A 249 8.47 9.17 4.00
CA PHE A 249 8.04 10.55 3.79
C PHE A 249 8.71 11.57 4.74
N THR A 250 9.19 11.15 5.92
CA THR A 250 9.84 12.07 6.87
C THR A 250 11.36 12.11 6.67
N VAL A 251 11.96 11.01 6.20
CA VAL A 251 13.43 10.90 6.07
C VAL A 251 13.97 11.78 4.93
N LEU A 252 13.20 12.01 3.86
CA LEU A 252 13.66 12.89 2.75
C LEU A 252 13.51 14.39 3.02
N LYS A 253 12.84 14.82 4.10
CA LYS A 253 12.81 16.23 4.51
C LYS A 253 14.04 16.64 5.35
N LEU A 254 14.91 15.71 5.70
CA LEU A 254 16.06 15.92 6.57
C LEU A 254 17.44 15.91 5.86
N PHE A 255 17.48 15.82 4.52
CA PHE A 255 18.74 15.87 3.74
C PHE A 255 18.64 16.71 2.46
#